data_AF-A0A914XS12-F1
#
_entry.id   AF-A0A914XS12-F1
#
_cell.length_a   1.000
_cell.length_b   1.000
_cell.length_c   1.000
_cell.angle_alpha   90.00
_cell.angle_beta   90.00
_cell.angle_gamma   90.00
#
_symmetry.space_group_name_H-M   'P 1'
#
loop_
_entity.id
_entity.type
_entity.pdbx_description
1 polymer ?
#
loop_
_entity_poly.entity_id
_entity_poly.type
_entity_poly.pdbx_seq_one_letter_code
_entity_poly.pdbx_strand_id
1 'polypeptide(L)'
;MWLLALRCCAALKWDLTLIGKFGNVLTLRSLFERLLKWAFPEWQSEDILTNLLTICSMVDSSSMSEGGRFAAWLYARWVVGVDIAARFPDPLPRATVSNPQGQVDPNLAQAEALKTTTANIRTLTESSICILRRFTSDTSFFRLGLKIPLKECFESMTEDPPLQPVFVSSKQTIPSPRFDRSVADVSPEALLAKTHFDLMCFEFACGDIAKGRLSLGQVLNHGSNAGSNDYASIDSAALEGYCQAFGVRPVNDADPIVAPVTEQTPAILAADNERKLLSMIGRHLIEKTTSSTQPSTLYIDVTSENVVRSYLALLGVTNRCLQYLTSIEAHLARFARVIAHQMTTLYSSSGNNRTITAAVVQYLCANVPGMDAALRSQLPSDQLQRSNIRIVDFVQRAIVLTPPPQPGAVAGLLSGGNDLWQLLLSYDSAEIKNLMLRIVPFVVPARFNVSMVLGEEVLTRVAAGPHQEYITVLMSKLEQLAKLGKIGAWQTTVNACGRELGPLGNDTKVQTTFTFEALRIEVRFGV
;
A
#
# COMPACT_ATOMS: atom_id res chain seq x y z
N MET A 1 20.46 27.99 20.31
CA MET A 1 20.06 26.77 19.59
C MET A 1 18.67 26.29 19.99
N TRP A 2 18.42 25.83 21.22
CA TRP A 2 17.09 25.35 21.66
C TRP A 2 15.94 26.33 21.39
N LEU A 3 16.10 27.60 21.76
CA LEU A 3 15.08 28.64 21.49
C LEU A 3 14.82 28.84 19.99
N LEU A 4 15.87 28.81 19.17
CA LEU A 4 15.71 28.91 17.71
C LEU A 4 14.98 27.70 17.13
N ALA A 5 15.26 26.48 17.63
CA ALA A 5 14.53 25.29 17.21
C ALA A 5 13.05 25.36 17.60
N LEU A 6 12.73 25.79 18.82
CA LEU A 6 11.35 26.03 19.24
C LEU A 6 10.68 27.16 18.45
N ARG A 7 11.42 28.20 18.07
CA ARG A 7 10.94 29.27 17.17
C ARG A 7 10.54 28.70 15.81
N CYS A 8 11.32 27.76 15.27
CA CYS A 8 10.94 27.04 14.05
C CYS A 8 9.68 26.19 14.27
N CYS A 9 9.58 25.44 15.37
CA CYS A 9 8.36 24.68 15.69
C CYS A 9 7.12 25.59 15.81
N ALA A 10 7.26 26.76 16.45
CA ALA A 10 6.19 27.76 16.55
C ALA A 10 5.83 28.36 15.18
N ALA A 11 6.81 28.60 14.30
CA ALA A 11 6.56 29.05 12.92
C ALA A 11 5.84 27.98 12.09
N LEU A 12 6.06 26.70 12.39
CA LEU A 12 5.31 25.56 11.84
C LEU A 12 3.98 25.31 12.59
N LYS A 13 3.53 26.27 13.40
CA LYS A 13 2.26 26.24 14.15
C LYS A 13 2.12 25.02 15.07
N TRP A 14 3.24 24.47 15.53
CA TRP A 14 3.28 23.29 16.39
C TRP A 14 2.65 22.02 15.79
N ASP A 15 2.57 21.95 14.45
CA ASP A 15 2.13 20.74 13.76
C ASP A 15 3.16 19.62 13.93
N LEU A 16 2.83 18.64 14.78
CA LEU A 16 3.69 17.49 15.08
C LEU A 16 3.98 16.62 13.84
N THR A 17 3.09 16.59 12.85
CA THR A 17 3.32 15.83 11.62
C THR A 17 4.36 16.50 10.75
N LEU A 18 4.32 17.83 10.66
CA LEU A 18 5.28 18.62 9.89
C LEU A 18 6.63 18.67 10.61
N ILE A 19 6.63 18.88 11.93
CA ILE A 19 7.84 18.86 12.77
C ILE A 19 8.55 17.49 12.69
N GLY A 20 7.78 16.39 12.70
CA GLY A 20 8.31 15.04 12.56
C GLY A 20 9.03 14.76 11.23
N LYS A 21 8.76 15.52 10.17
CA LYS A 21 9.48 15.40 8.89
C LYS A 21 10.90 15.97 8.96
N PHE A 22 11.17 16.90 9.88
CA PHE A 22 12.44 17.60 9.99
C PHE A 22 13.29 17.17 11.20
N GLY A 23 12.70 16.47 12.18
CA GLY A 23 13.38 15.99 13.37
C GLY A 23 13.08 14.53 13.67
N ASN A 24 14.10 13.77 14.06
CA ASN A 24 13.93 12.39 14.51
C ASN A 24 13.49 12.34 15.99
N VAL A 25 13.01 11.17 16.44
CA VAL A 25 12.46 10.97 17.79
C VAL A 25 13.46 11.36 18.90
N LEU A 26 14.75 11.10 18.72
CA LEU A 26 15.82 11.52 19.64
C LEU A 26 15.89 13.04 19.81
N THR A 27 15.94 13.76 18.70
CA THR A 27 16.02 15.23 18.71
C THR A 27 14.75 15.85 19.28
N LEU A 28 13.58 15.37 18.88
CA LEU A 28 12.30 15.88 19.38
C LEU A 28 12.10 15.61 20.87
N ARG A 29 12.54 14.45 21.36
CA ARG A 29 12.56 14.12 22.79
C ARG A 29 13.32 15.20 23.57
N SER A 30 14.57 15.45 23.19
CA SER A 30 15.41 16.44 23.88
C SER A 30 14.83 17.86 23.82
N LEU A 31 14.21 18.23 22.70
CA LEU A 31 13.60 19.54 22.49
C LEU A 31 12.36 19.74 23.37
N PHE A 32 11.46 18.76 23.41
CA PHE A 32 10.21 18.87 24.16
C PHE A 32 10.40 18.65 25.67
N GLU A 33 11.33 17.80 26.09
CA GLU A 33 11.74 17.71 27.50
C GLU A 33 12.35 19.04 27.98
N ARG A 34 13.14 19.71 27.12
CA ARG A 34 13.67 21.04 27.44
C ARG A 34 12.56 22.09 27.54
N LEU A 35 11.56 22.03 26.67
CA LEU A 35 10.38 22.89 26.74
C LEU A 35 9.61 22.67 28.06
N LEU A 36 9.41 21.42 28.49
CA LEU A 36 8.79 21.10 29.78
C LEU A 36 9.59 21.68 30.95
N LYS A 37 10.92 21.50 30.96
CA LYS A 37 11.79 22.08 32.02
C LYS A 37 11.69 23.60 32.10
N TRP A 38 11.48 24.30 30.98
CA TRP A 38 11.24 25.74 30.99
C TRP A 38 9.85 26.14 31.45
N ALA A 39 8.84 25.31 31.14
CA ALA A 39 7.47 25.55 31.58
C ALA A 39 7.25 25.24 33.07
N PHE A 40 8.09 24.36 33.64
CA PHE A 40 8.08 23.95 35.05
C PHE A 40 9.48 24.07 35.69
N PRO A 41 9.95 25.30 35.97
CA PRO A 41 11.27 25.51 36.55
C PRO A 41 11.42 24.94 37.98
N GLU A 42 10.30 24.72 38.67
CA GLU A 42 10.21 24.16 40.03
C GLU A 42 10.58 22.67 40.09
N TRP A 43 10.65 21.97 38.96
CA TRP A 43 10.92 20.53 38.93
C TRP A 43 12.39 20.23 39.23
N GLN A 44 12.62 19.56 40.36
CA GLN A 44 13.95 19.13 40.77
C GLN A 44 14.29 17.70 40.31
N SER A 45 13.29 16.89 39.96
CA SER A 45 13.51 15.51 39.51
C SER A 45 13.90 15.46 38.03
N GLU A 46 14.99 14.74 37.72
CA GLU A 46 15.34 14.40 36.33
C GLU A 46 14.45 13.31 35.74
N ASP A 47 13.68 12.58 36.57
CA ASP A 47 12.76 11.55 36.11
C ASP A 47 11.47 12.16 35.54
N ILE A 48 11.33 12.05 34.22
CA ILE A 48 10.21 12.57 33.45
C ILE A 48 8.92 11.82 33.76
N LEU A 49 8.97 10.53 34.08
CA LEU A 49 7.77 9.76 34.39
C LEU A 49 7.10 10.30 35.67
N THR A 50 7.89 10.50 36.72
CA THR A 50 7.42 11.14 37.95
C THR A 50 6.84 12.53 37.68
N ASN A 51 7.53 13.35 36.87
CA ASN A 51 7.05 14.69 36.51
C ASN A 51 5.71 14.65 35.75
N LEU A 52 5.50 13.70 34.83
CA LEU A 52 4.23 13.54 34.12
C LEU A 52 3.08 13.12 35.03
N LEU A 53 3.33 12.27 36.02
CA LEU A 53 2.33 11.90 37.02
C LEU A 53 1.94 13.12 37.87
N THR A 54 2.92 13.94 38.25
CA THR A 54 2.68 15.23 38.92
C THR A 54 1.83 16.14 38.03
N ILE A 55 2.15 16.27 36.73
CA ILE A 55 1.30 17.03 35.79
C ILE A 55 -0.13 16.48 35.78
N CYS A 56 -0.33 15.15 35.66
CA CYS A 56 -1.69 14.59 35.59
C CYS A 56 -2.52 14.97 36.83
N SER A 57 -1.89 15.06 38.01
CA SER A 57 -2.56 15.53 39.23
C SER A 57 -2.84 17.04 39.27
N MET A 58 -2.06 17.84 38.54
CA MET A 58 -2.12 19.31 38.52
C MET A 58 -2.88 19.90 37.32
N VAL A 59 -3.27 19.12 36.32
CA VAL A 59 -3.98 19.65 35.12
C VAL A 59 -5.22 20.48 35.52
N ASP A 60 -5.92 20.05 36.57
CA ASP A 60 -7.16 20.67 37.03
C ASP A 60 -6.91 21.84 38.01
N SER A 61 -5.66 22.07 38.44
CA SER A 61 -5.33 23.13 39.38
C SER A 61 -5.19 24.48 38.67
N SER A 62 -5.71 25.53 39.31
CA SER A 62 -5.54 26.91 38.86
C SER A 62 -4.08 27.38 38.92
N SER A 63 -3.22 26.66 39.66
CA SER A 63 -1.79 26.97 39.84
C SER A 63 -0.91 26.67 38.62
N MET A 64 -1.40 25.92 37.63
CA MET A 64 -0.63 25.61 36.43
C MET A 64 -0.57 26.83 35.50
N SER A 65 0.64 27.23 35.08
CA SER A 65 0.83 28.33 34.14
C SER A 65 0.30 27.98 32.75
N GLU A 66 -0.07 28.99 31.96
CA GLU A 66 -0.55 28.79 30.57
C GLU A 66 0.52 28.10 29.70
N GLY A 67 1.79 28.53 29.82
CA GLY A 67 2.93 27.86 29.17
C GLY A 67 3.12 26.42 29.65
N GLY A 68 2.88 26.15 30.94
CA GLY A 68 2.84 24.80 31.51
C GLY A 68 1.78 23.92 30.86
N ARG A 69 0.54 24.42 30.75
CA ARG A 69 -0.58 23.70 30.12
C ARG A 69 -0.27 23.39 28.66
N PHE A 70 0.23 24.37 27.91
CA PHE A 70 0.62 24.18 26.53
C PHE A 70 1.73 23.13 26.38
N ALA A 71 2.81 23.23 27.16
CA ALA A 71 3.92 22.29 27.08
C ALA A 71 3.49 20.86 27.46
N ALA A 72 2.67 20.71 28.51
CA ALA A 72 2.11 19.42 28.91
C ALA A 72 1.21 18.80 27.83
N TRP A 73 0.32 19.60 27.25
CA TRP A 73 -0.58 19.17 26.18
C TRP A 73 0.21 18.74 24.94
N LEU A 74 1.16 19.57 24.48
CA LEU A 74 2.01 19.27 23.32
C LEU A 74 2.83 17.99 23.54
N TYR A 75 3.46 17.87 24.72
CA TYR A 75 4.29 16.72 25.05
C TYR A 75 3.47 15.43 25.09
N ALA A 76 2.32 15.43 25.75
CA ALA A 76 1.45 14.26 25.84
C ALA A 76 0.94 13.82 24.46
N ARG A 77 0.57 14.77 23.59
CA ARG A 77 0.19 14.47 22.19
C ARG A 77 1.34 13.86 21.40
N TRP A 78 2.54 14.38 21.56
CA TRP A 78 3.73 13.84 20.88
C TRP A 78 4.05 12.41 21.35
N VAL A 79 4.03 12.13 22.66
CA VAL A 79 4.26 10.78 23.20
C VAL A 79 3.25 9.79 22.62
N VAL A 80 1.96 10.14 22.61
CA VAL A 80 0.89 9.31 22.04
C VAL A 80 1.11 9.08 20.54
N GLY A 81 1.50 10.11 19.79
CA GLY A 81 1.83 9.99 18.37
C GLY A 81 3.00 9.05 18.10
N VAL A 82 4.04 9.07 18.94
CA VAL A 82 5.18 8.14 18.85
C VAL A 82 4.75 6.70 19.14
N ASP A 83 3.91 6.45 20.13
CA ASP A 83 3.41 5.09 20.42
C ASP A 83 2.54 4.55 19.28
N ILE A 84 1.67 5.38 18.70
CA ILE A 84 0.86 4.99 17.53
C ILE A 84 1.76 4.61 16.36
N ALA A 85 2.74 5.45 16.02
CA ALA A 85 3.67 5.18 14.92
C ALA A 85 4.47 3.88 15.15
N ALA A 86 4.93 3.65 16.37
CA ALA A 86 5.72 2.48 16.75
C ALA A 86 4.95 1.15 16.75
N ARG A 87 3.62 1.18 16.63
CA ARG A 87 2.78 -0.03 16.48
C ARG A 87 2.76 -0.52 15.04
N PHE A 88 3.14 0.31 14.08
CA PHE A 88 3.32 -0.10 12.70
C PHE A 88 4.76 -0.62 12.51
N PRO A 89 4.95 -1.73 11.77
CA PRO A 89 6.27 -2.29 11.55
C PRO A 89 7.11 -1.34 10.67
N ASP A 90 8.19 -0.82 11.22
CA ASP A 90 9.19 -0.09 10.44
C ASP A 90 9.96 -1.06 9.52
N PRO A 91 10.35 -0.61 8.30
CA PRO A 91 11.24 -1.39 7.45
C PRO A 91 12.57 -1.63 8.18
N LEU A 92 13.07 -2.87 8.14
CA LEU A 92 14.33 -3.24 8.78
C LEU A 92 15.49 -2.38 8.23
N PRO A 93 16.30 -1.75 9.10
CA PRO A 93 17.44 -0.96 8.67
C PRO A 93 18.44 -1.86 7.94
N ARG A 94 18.84 -1.44 6.73
CA ARG A 94 19.81 -2.17 5.93
C ARG A 94 21.21 -1.66 6.25
N ALA A 95 22.17 -2.59 6.35
CA ALA A 95 23.58 -2.21 6.43
C ALA A 95 23.97 -1.40 5.18
N THR A 96 24.72 -0.33 5.40
CA THR A 96 25.07 0.64 4.35
C THR A 96 26.06 0.04 3.34
N VAL A 97 26.81 -0.99 3.76
CA VAL A 97 27.76 -1.75 2.95
C VAL A 97 27.94 -3.15 3.53
N SER A 98 28.39 -4.11 2.73
CA SER A 98 28.98 -5.36 3.23
C SER A 98 30.14 -4.99 4.16
N ASN A 99 30.07 -5.39 5.44
CA ASN A 99 31.05 -5.01 6.46
C ASN A 99 31.96 -6.19 6.84
N PRO A 100 32.96 -6.53 6.00
CA PRO A 100 33.86 -7.65 6.26
C PRO A 100 34.82 -7.41 7.44
N GLN A 101 34.96 -6.17 7.92
CA GLN A 101 35.86 -5.81 9.03
C GLN A 101 35.16 -5.65 10.38
N GLY A 102 33.84 -5.88 10.46
CA GLY A 102 33.09 -5.80 11.72
C GLY A 102 33.05 -4.39 12.35
N GLN A 103 33.23 -3.32 11.56
CA GLN A 103 33.15 -1.95 12.05
C GLN A 103 31.71 -1.57 12.43
N VAL A 104 31.50 -0.73 13.44
CA VAL A 104 30.14 -0.30 13.81
C VAL A 104 29.56 0.55 12.68
N ASP A 105 28.46 0.08 12.07
CA ASP A 105 27.77 0.84 11.04
C ASP A 105 26.98 1.99 11.72
N PRO A 106 27.29 3.26 11.41
CA PRO A 106 26.63 4.41 12.05
C PRO A 106 25.12 4.44 11.78
N ASN A 107 24.65 3.91 10.64
CA ASN A 107 23.22 3.85 10.34
C ASN A 107 22.51 2.79 11.18
N LEU A 108 23.16 1.65 11.43
CA LEU A 108 22.63 0.63 12.34
C LEU A 108 22.63 1.12 13.79
N ALA A 109 23.71 1.76 14.23
CA ALA A 109 23.80 2.36 15.57
C ALA A 109 22.74 3.45 15.78
N GLN A 110 22.51 4.31 14.79
CA GLN A 110 21.46 5.31 14.84
C GLN A 110 20.06 4.67 14.87
N ALA A 111 19.81 3.64 14.06
CA ALA A 111 18.54 2.92 14.06
C ALA A 111 18.26 2.23 15.41
N GLU A 112 19.28 1.64 16.04
CA GLU A 112 19.17 1.05 17.38
C GLU A 112 18.92 2.11 18.46
N ALA A 113 19.60 3.25 18.39
CA ALA A 113 19.37 4.38 19.29
C ALA A 113 17.94 4.94 19.16
N LEU A 114 17.43 5.06 17.93
CA LEU A 114 16.04 5.45 17.67
C LEU A 114 15.06 4.42 18.24
N LYS A 115 15.29 3.13 18.00
CA LYS A 115 14.44 2.05 18.54
C LYS A 115 14.39 2.05 20.06
N THR A 116 15.55 2.18 20.71
CA THR A 116 15.67 2.26 22.17
C THR A 116 14.95 3.50 22.71
N THR A 117 15.09 4.64 22.04
CA THR A 117 14.42 5.88 22.44
C THR A 117 12.91 5.79 22.29
N THR A 118 12.43 5.22 21.19
CA THR A 118 11.01 4.94 20.99
C THR A 118 10.47 4.03 22.09
N ALA A 119 11.16 2.94 22.43
CA ALA A 119 10.76 2.06 23.52
C ALA A 119 10.66 2.80 24.87
N ASN A 120 11.63 3.67 25.18
CA ASN A 120 11.62 4.50 26.39
C ASN A 120 10.48 5.53 26.39
N ILE A 121 10.12 6.11 25.25
CA ILE A 121 8.98 7.05 25.17
C ILE A 121 7.66 6.31 25.39
N ARG A 122 7.54 5.08 24.89
CA ARG A 122 6.32 4.27 25.03
C ARG A 122 5.97 3.93 26.48
N THR A 123 6.94 3.94 27.40
CA THR A 123 6.65 3.77 28.84
C THR A 123 5.95 4.99 29.44
N LEU A 124 5.97 6.14 28.77
CA LEU A 124 5.31 7.38 29.20
C LEU A 124 3.87 7.52 28.68
N THR A 125 3.41 6.57 27.87
CA THR A 125 2.13 6.64 27.15
C THR A 125 0.93 6.69 28.10
N GLU A 126 0.91 5.86 29.15
CA GLU A 126 -0.22 5.83 30.10
C GLU A 126 -0.39 7.17 30.83
N SER A 127 0.70 7.75 31.33
CA SER A 127 0.69 9.09 31.96
C SER A 127 0.28 10.18 30.97
N SER A 128 0.70 10.07 29.72
CA SER A 128 0.32 11.03 28.67
C SER A 128 -1.17 10.96 28.35
N ILE A 129 -1.76 9.76 28.28
CA ILE A 129 -3.20 9.59 28.10
C ILE A 129 -3.98 10.11 29.30
N CYS A 130 -3.48 9.89 30.52
CA CYS A 130 -4.04 10.47 31.75
C CYS A 130 -4.17 12.00 31.62
N ILE A 131 -3.10 12.67 31.18
CA ILE A 131 -3.06 14.12 30.96
C ILE A 131 -4.07 14.55 29.89
N LEU A 132 -4.09 13.90 28.71
CA LEU A 132 -5.02 14.25 27.63
C LEU A 132 -6.49 14.05 28.04
N ARG A 133 -6.79 12.96 28.76
CA ARG A 133 -8.14 12.71 29.27
C ARG A 133 -8.57 13.76 30.29
N ARG A 134 -7.68 14.22 31.16
CA ARG A 134 -7.95 15.33 32.09
C ARG A 134 -8.28 16.63 31.35
N PHE A 135 -7.53 16.95 30.30
CA PHE A 135 -7.84 18.10 29.45
C PHE A 135 -9.24 18.01 28.81
N THR A 136 -9.74 16.81 28.50
CA THR A 136 -11.08 16.60 27.94
C THR A 136 -12.22 16.45 28.97
N SER A 137 -11.91 16.18 30.25
CA SER A 137 -12.91 15.78 31.27
C SER A 137 -13.68 16.94 31.92
N ASP A 138 -13.80 18.07 31.22
CA ASP A 138 -14.67 19.20 31.60
C ASP A 138 -14.10 20.17 32.67
N THR A 139 -12.83 20.53 32.53
CA THR A 139 -12.25 21.63 33.33
C THR A 139 -12.67 22.99 32.78
N SER A 140 -13.16 23.85 33.68
CA SER A 140 -13.64 25.21 33.39
C SER A 140 -12.59 26.12 32.70
N PHE A 141 -11.30 25.78 32.77
CA PHE A 141 -10.23 26.54 32.16
C PHE A 141 -9.95 26.14 30.69
N PHE A 142 -10.03 24.86 30.31
CA PHE A 142 -9.87 24.45 28.90
C PHE A 142 -11.05 24.93 28.04
N ARG A 143 -12.22 25.10 28.68
CA ARG A 143 -13.40 25.80 28.13
C ARG A 143 -13.17 27.29 27.83
N LEU A 144 -12.11 27.92 28.35
CA LEU A 144 -11.76 29.32 28.05
C LEU A 144 -10.71 29.43 26.92
N GLY A 145 -10.22 28.29 26.41
CA GLY A 145 -9.22 28.22 25.35
C GLY A 145 -7.79 28.02 25.87
N LEU A 146 -6.92 27.47 25.02
CA LEU A 146 -5.49 27.33 25.31
C LEU A 146 -4.70 28.40 24.57
N LYS A 147 -3.83 29.06 25.33
CA LYS A 147 -2.88 30.06 24.87
C LYS A 147 -1.66 29.36 24.25
N ILE A 148 -1.54 29.39 22.93
CA ILE A 148 -0.43 28.78 22.20
C ILE A 148 0.70 29.81 21.95
N PRO A 149 1.91 29.57 22.46
CA PRO A 149 3.05 30.46 22.26
C PRO A 149 3.44 30.61 20.79
N LEU A 150 3.58 31.85 20.33
CA LEU A 150 4.04 32.18 18.98
C LEU A 150 5.56 32.31 18.91
N LYS A 151 6.09 32.50 17.70
CA LYS A 151 7.53 32.55 17.44
C LYS A 151 8.25 33.64 18.26
N GLU A 152 7.57 34.74 18.60
CA GLU A 152 8.14 35.84 19.37
C GLU A 152 8.44 35.45 20.82
N CYS A 153 7.77 34.41 21.36
CA CYS A 153 8.03 33.87 22.70
C CYS A 153 9.42 33.22 22.84
N PHE A 154 10.05 32.87 21.72
CA PHE A 154 11.33 32.15 21.66
C PHE A 154 12.46 32.98 21.05
N GLU A 155 12.27 34.29 20.91
CA GLU A 155 13.35 35.19 20.52
C GLU A 155 14.36 35.31 21.66
N SER A 156 15.64 35.09 21.37
CA SER A 156 16.71 35.53 22.25
C SER A 156 16.71 37.06 22.26
N MET A 157 17.01 37.70 23.40
CA MET A 157 17.15 39.17 23.53
C MET A 157 18.34 39.76 22.74
N THR A 158 18.67 39.19 21.58
CA THR A 158 19.75 39.59 20.68
C THR A 158 19.23 40.40 19.49
N GLU A 159 18.02 40.95 19.57
CA GLU A 159 17.63 42.06 18.73
C GLU A 159 17.94 43.34 19.50
N ASP A 160 19.19 43.81 19.40
CA ASP A 160 19.56 45.23 19.46
C ASP A 160 21.03 45.45 19.02
N PRO A 161 21.40 46.68 18.59
CA PRO A 161 22.20 47.02 17.40
C PRO A 161 23.74 46.95 17.63
N PRO A 162 24.64 47.48 16.76
CA PRO A 162 25.98 46.92 16.57
C PRO A 162 26.85 46.98 17.84
N LEU A 163 27.57 45.89 18.04
CA LEU A 163 28.72 45.68 18.93
C LEU A 163 29.30 46.96 19.56
N GLN A 164 28.89 47.27 20.79
CA GLN A 164 29.78 47.94 21.73
C GLN A 164 30.16 46.96 22.86
N PRO A 165 31.46 46.76 23.14
CA PRO A 165 31.92 45.82 24.13
C PRO A 165 31.80 46.46 25.52
N VAL A 166 30.63 46.35 26.13
CA VAL A 166 30.51 46.68 27.55
C VAL A 166 30.78 45.41 28.35
N PHE A 167 31.99 45.34 28.91
CA PHE A 167 32.32 44.42 29.99
C PHE A 167 31.38 44.69 31.17
N VAL A 168 30.42 43.81 31.42
CA VAL A 168 29.68 43.79 32.69
C VAL A 168 29.62 42.36 33.20
N SER A 169 30.22 42.17 34.38
CA SER A 169 30.01 41.02 35.25
C SER A 169 28.55 40.99 35.71
N SER A 170 27.73 40.15 35.09
CA SER A 170 26.39 39.85 35.62
C SER A 170 26.05 38.41 35.27
N LYS A 171 25.56 37.66 36.26
CA LYS A 171 25.04 36.29 36.15
C LYS A 171 24.44 36.06 34.75
N GLN A 172 25.01 35.16 33.96
CA GLN A 172 24.48 34.81 32.65
C GLN A 172 23.03 34.34 32.83
N THR A 173 22.07 35.22 32.60
CA THR A 173 20.66 34.89 32.50
C THR A 173 20.53 34.00 31.27
N ILE A 174 20.47 32.68 31.49
CA ILE A 174 20.19 31.73 30.42
C ILE A 174 18.88 32.19 29.78
N PRO A 175 18.86 32.52 28.48
CA PRO A 175 17.66 33.02 27.83
C PRO A 175 16.57 31.95 27.95
N SER A 176 15.44 32.33 28.55
CA SER A 176 14.26 31.50 28.74
C SER A 176 13.12 32.00 27.85
N PRO A 177 12.22 31.10 27.41
CA PRO A 177 11.06 31.51 26.63
C PRO A 177 10.13 32.38 27.48
N ARG A 178 9.55 33.40 26.85
CA ARG A 178 8.54 34.29 27.45
C ARG A 178 7.17 33.91 26.90
N PHE A 179 6.53 32.94 27.54
CA PHE A 179 5.25 32.35 27.06
C PHE A 179 4.08 33.34 27.01
N ASP A 180 4.22 34.49 27.66
CA ASP A 180 3.26 35.59 27.76
C ASP A 180 3.41 36.64 26.65
N ARG A 181 4.53 36.63 25.90
CA ARG A 181 4.88 37.74 24.98
C ARG A 181 3.98 37.83 23.74
N SER A 182 3.62 36.69 23.16
CA SER A 182 2.84 36.62 21.92
C SER A 182 2.14 35.27 21.84
N VAL A 183 0.82 35.27 21.78
CA VAL A 183 0.04 34.05 21.92
C VAL A 183 -1.09 34.04 20.89
N ALA A 184 -1.33 32.88 20.28
CA ALA A 184 -2.58 32.60 19.57
C ALA A 184 -3.59 31.95 20.51
N ASP A 185 -4.81 32.48 20.50
CA ASP A 185 -5.94 31.88 21.20
C ASP A 185 -6.57 30.80 20.30
N VAL A 186 -6.71 29.59 20.86
CA VAL A 186 -7.40 28.48 20.19
C VAL A 186 -8.75 28.26 20.83
N SER A 187 -9.79 28.14 19.99
CA SER A 187 -11.15 27.87 20.47
C SER A 187 -11.17 26.55 21.27
N PRO A 188 -11.89 26.52 22.40
CA PRO A 188 -12.05 25.32 23.20
C PRO A 188 -12.51 24.13 22.37
N GLU A 189 -13.42 24.36 21.43
CA GLU A 189 -14.00 23.34 20.55
C GLU A 189 -12.95 22.73 19.61
N ALA A 190 -12.11 23.55 18.98
CA ALA A 190 -11.04 23.04 18.12
C ALA A 190 -10.04 22.20 18.91
N LEU A 191 -9.72 22.64 20.12
CA LEU A 191 -8.76 21.99 20.99
C LEU A 191 -9.28 20.65 21.54
N LEU A 192 -10.56 20.62 21.95
CA LEU A 192 -11.25 19.39 22.36
C LEU A 192 -11.35 18.41 21.18
N ALA A 193 -11.76 18.87 20.01
CA ALA A 193 -11.82 18.05 18.80
C ALA A 193 -10.45 17.42 18.50
N LYS A 194 -9.38 18.22 18.55
CA LYS A 194 -8.03 17.74 18.27
C LYS A 194 -7.52 16.75 19.32
N THR A 195 -7.79 17.01 20.60
CA THR A 195 -7.37 16.12 21.69
C THR A 195 -8.13 14.79 21.65
N HIS A 196 -9.45 14.81 21.39
CA HIS A 196 -10.24 13.61 21.16
C HIS A 196 -9.80 12.85 19.91
N PHE A 197 -9.36 13.55 18.85
CA PHE A 197 -8.83 12.91 17.65
C PHE A 197 -7.56 12.11 17.96
N ASP A 198 -6.61 12.69 18.69
CA ASP A 198 -5.37 12.00 19.04
C ASP A 198 -5.63 10.82 20.00
N LEU A 199 -6.57 10.95 20.94
CA LEU A 199 -7.04 9.84 21.79
C LEU A 199 -7.73 8.73 20.98
N MET A 200 -8.57 9.09 20.01
CA MET A 200 -9.26 8.16 19.12
C MET A 200 -8.26 7.35 18.29
N CYS A 201 -7.25 8.00 17.70
CA CYS A 201 -6.18 7.34 16.96
C CYS A 201 -5.44 6.32 17.84
N PHE A 202 -5.17 6.66 19.09
CA PHE A 202 -4.54 5.77 20.06
C PHE A 202 -5.43 4.57 20.41
N GLU A 203 -6.71 4.81 20.72
CA GLU A 203 -7.67 3.77 21.10
C GLU A 203 -7.89 2.79 19.94
N PHE A 204 -7.95 3.28 18.70
CA PHE A 204 -7.96 2.46 17.49
C PHE A 204 -6.69 1.61 17.37
N ALA A 205 -5.51 2.20 17.54
CA ALA A 205 -4.23 1.49 17.46
C ALA A 205 -4.05 0.44 18.59
N CYS A 206 -4.78 0.57 19.70
CA CYS A 206 -4.84 -0.42 20.77
C CYS A 206 -5.88 -1.53 20.54
N GLY A 207 -6.73 -1.40 19.52
CA GLY A 207 -7.85 -2.31 19.28
C GLY A 207 -9.06 -2.07 20.19
N ASP A 208 -9.09 -0.98 20.96
CA ASP A 208 -10.25 -0.61 21.79
C ASP A 208 -11.27 0.18 20.93
N ILE A 209 -11.96 -0.56 20.06
CA ILE A 209 -12.88 0.01 19.07
C ILE A 209 -14.05 0.73 19.74
N ALA A 210 -14.50 0.27 20.91
CA ALA A 210 -15.61 0.87 21.63
C ALA A 210 -15.27 2.27 22.14
N LYS A 211 -14.11 2.44 22.80
CA LYS A 211 -13.65 3.76 23.24
C LYS A 211 -13.32 4.68 22.06
N GLY A 212 -12.64 4.14 21.04
CA GLY A 212 -12.31 4.90 19.82
C GLY A 212 -13.54 5.47 19.13
N ARG A 213 -14.65 4.71 19.07
CA ARG A 213 -15.93 5.18 18.52
C ARG A 213 -16.57 6.27 19.37
N LEU A 214 -16.49 6.20 20.70
CA LEU A 214 -16.96 7.27 21.60
C LEU A 214 -16.15 8.55 21.39
N SER A 215 -14.82 8.43 21.34
CA SER A 215 -13.91 9.55 21.08
C SER A 215 -14.18 10.17 19.70
N LEU A 216 -14.42 9.37 18.66
CA LEU A 216 -14.82 9.87 17.33
C LEU A 216 -16.12 10.68 17.36
N GLY A 217 -17.12 10.24 18.14
CA GLY A 217 -18.35 11.01 18.35
C GLY A 217 -18.08 12.40 18.92
N GLN A 218 -17.16 12.51 19.88
CA GLN A 218 -16.74 13.81 20.43
C GLN A 218 -15.98 14.66 19.39
N VAL A 219 -15.13 14.06 18.56
CA VAL A 219 -14.45 14.77 17.47
C VAL A 219 -15.45 15.41 16.51
N LEU A 220 -16.47 14.68 16.09
CA LEU A 220 -17.48 15.18 15.15
C LEU A 220 -18.36 16.29 15.76
N ASN A 221 -18.73 16.14 17.04
CA ASN A 221 -19.52 17.13 17.77
C ASN A 221 -18.76 18.46 17.94
N HIS A 222 -17.49 18.40 18.36
CA HIS A 222 -16.68 19.59 18.60
C HIS A 222 -16.11 20.17 17.29
N GLY A 223 -15.74 19.31 16.33
CA GLY A 223 -15.18 19.72 15.03
C GLY A 223 -16.15 20.52 14.17
N SER A 224 -17.46 20.21 14.25
CA SER A 224 -18.51 20.97 13.56
C SER A 224 -18.59 22.44 14.03
N ASN A 225 -18.15 22.71 15.27
CA ASN A 225 -18.20 24.03 15.91
C ASN A 225 -16.83 24.72 15.97
N ALA A 226 -15.76 24.05 15.54
CA ALA A 226 -14.37 24.47 15.78
C ALA A 226 -13.91 25.68 14.95
N GLY A 227 -14.56 25.98 13.82
CA GLY A 227 -14.06 26.95 12.83
C GLY A 227 -12.71 26.52 12.23
N SER A 228 -12.17 27.29 11.28
CA SER A 228 -10.81 27.01 10.77
C SER A 228 -9.77 27.48 11.81
N ASN A 229 -9.07 26.54 12.46
CA ASN A 229 -7.96 26.87 13.35
C ASN A 229 -6.71 26.08 12.96
N ASP A 230 -5.66 26.80 12.57
CA ASP A 230 -4.43 26.18 12.06
C ASP A 230 -3.66 25.41 13.14
N TYR A 231 -3.79 25.79 14.43
CA TYR A 231 -3.02 25.20 15.53
C TYR A 231 -3.65 23.93 16.13
N ALA A 232 -4.92 23.66 15.80
CA ALA A 232 -5.66 22.48 16.22
C ALA A 232 -6.35 21.81 15.02
N SER A 233 -5.74 21.92 13.85
CA SER A 233 -6.24 21.31 12.62
C SER A 233 -6.20 19.78 12.70
N ILE A 234 -7.22 19.15 12.12
CA ILE A 234 -7.32 17.71 11.96
C ILE A 234 -7.23 17.43 10.45
N ASP A 235 -6.38 16.48 10.07
CA ASP A 235 -6.30 16.01 8.68
C ASP A 235 -7.64 15.37 8.29
N SER A 236 -8.33 16.00 7.34
CA SER A 236 -9.64 15.57 6.87
C SER A 236 -9.60 14.18 6.24
N ALA A 237 -8.52 13.84 5.53
CA ALA A 237 -8.37 12.53 4.90
C ALA A 237 -8.16 11.43 5.95
N ALA A 238 -7.38 11.71 6.99
CA ALA A 238 -7.20 10.79 8.11
C ALA A 238 -8.51 10.60 8.89
N LEU A 239 -9.22 11.69 9.20
CA LEU A 239 -10.51 11.64 9.89
C LEU A 239 -11.55 10.86 9.09
N GLU A 240 -11.62 11.07 7.77
CA GLU A 240 -12.50 10.30 6.87
C GLU A 240 -12.18 8.80 6.92
N GLY A 241 -10.89 8.43 6.87
CA GLY A 241 -10.45 7.05 7.00
C GLY A 241 -10.90 6.39 8.31
N TYR A 242 -10.80 7.10 9.44
CA TYR A 242 -11.30 6.60 10.73
C TYR A 242 -12.83 6.52 10.77
N CYS A 243 -13.55 7.52 10.24
CA CYS A 243 -14.99 7.47 10.09
C CYS A 243 -15.45 6.21 9.33
N GLN A 244 -14.79 5.90 8.21
CA GLN A 244 -15.04 4.68 7.44
C GLN A 244 -14.72 3.42 8.26
N ALA A 245 -13.57 3.38 8.96
CA ALA A 245 -13.16 2.23 9.76
C ALA A 245 -14.12 1.93 10.93
N PHE A 246 -14.69 2.96 11.56
CA PHE A 246 -15.66 2.83 12.64
C PHE A 246 -17.12 2.71 12.17
N GLY A 247 -17.38 2.86 10.85
CA GLY A 247 -18.73 2.87 10.29
C GLY A 247 -19.57 4.07 10.74
N VAL A 248 -18.92 5.20 11.07
CA VAL A 248 -19.56 6.45 11.49
C VAL A 248 -19.50 7.43 10.32
N ARG A 249 -20.65 7.93 9.86
CA ARG A 249 -20.71 8.88 8.74
C ARG A 249 -20.46 10.31 9.24
N PRO A 250 -19.55 11.11 8.63
CA PRO A 250 -19.48 12.54 8.91
C PRO A 250 -20.77 13.23 8.44
N VAL A 251 -21.20 14.25 9.20
CA VAL A 251 -22.51 14.93 9.01
C VAL A 251 -22.55 15.81 7.74
N ASN A 252 -21.39 16.19 7.22
CA ASN A 252 -21.28 17.05 6.04
C ASN A 252 -20.25 16.47 5.08
N ASP A 253 -20.66 15.53 4.25
CA ASP A 253 -20.22 15.44 2.86
C ASP A 253 -21.14 14.47 2.13
N ALA A 254 -21.62 14.88 0.96
CA ALA A 254 -22.46 14.06 0.10
C ALA A 254 -21.76 12.72 -0.15
N ASP A 255 -22.47 11.63 0.16
CA ASP A 255 -22.00 10.26 0.05
C ASP A 255 -21.11 10.01 -1.19
N PRO A 256 -19.93 9.38 -1.07
CA PRO A 256 -19.55 8.39 -2.06
C PRO A 256 -20.49 7.20 -1.83
N ILE A 257 -21.63 7.26 -2.52
CA ILE A 257 -22.71 6.29 -2.48
C ILE A 257 -22.15 4.86 -2.59
N VAL A 258 -22.07 4.15 -1.47
CA VAL A 258 -22.45 2.73 -1.45
C VAL A 258 -23.87 2.73 -0.90
N ALA A 259 -24.80 3.19 -1.76
CA ALA A 259 -26.22 2.98 -1.54
C ALA A 259 -26.45 1.49 -1.29
N PRO A 260 -27.49 1.12 -0.52
CA PRO A 260 -28.01 -0.23 -0.62
C PRO A 260 -28.17 -0.57 -2.10
N VAL A 261 -27.64 -1.72 -2.52
CA VAL A 261 -27.79 -2.20 -3.89
C VAL A 261 -29.30 -2.35 -4.14
N THR A 262 -29.86 -1.41 -4.89
CA THR A 262 -31.27 -1.37 -5.27
C THR A 262 -31.42 -1.65 -6.76
N GLU A 263 -32.64 -1.88 -7.23
CA GLU A 263 -32.94 -2.05 -8.66
C GLU A 263 -32.52 -0.83 -9.52
N GLN A 264 -32.32 0.35 -8.90
CA GLN A 264 -31.88 1.57 -9.58
C GLN A 264 -30.35 1.66 -9.75
N THR A 265 -29.57 0.78 -9.11
CA THR A 265 -28.10 0.80 -9.14
C THR A 265 -27.50 0.81 -10.56
N PRO A 266 -28.01 0.02 -11.53
CA PRO A 266 -27.50 0.05 -12.90
C PRO A 266 -27.68 1.41 -13.58
N ALA A 267 -28.81 2.09 -13.35
CA ALA A 267 -29.05 3.41 -13.93
C ALA A 267 -28.09 4.47 -13.35
N ILE A 268 -27.75 4.35 -12.06
CA ILE A 268 -26.75 5.20 -11.40
C ILE A 268 -25.35 4.95 -11.99
N LEU A 269 -24.97 3.68 -12.18
CA LEU A 269 -23.68 3.31 -12.79
C LEU A 269 -23.58 3.74 -14.26
N ALA A 270 -24.68 3.64 -15.02
CA ALA A 270 -24.77 4.11 -16.39
C ALA A 270 -24.53 5.62 -16.48
N ALA A 271 -25.16 6.41 -15.60
CA ALA A 271 -24.92 7.86 -15.52
C ALA A 271 -23.49 8.19 -15.06
N ASP A 272 -22.90 7.39 -14.17
CA ASP A 272 -21.52 7.56 -13.73
C ASP A 272 -20.48 7.24 -14.82
N ASN A 273 -20.82 6.45 -15.85
CA ASN A 273 -19.88 6.20 -16.96
C ASN A 273 -19.47 7.50 -17.66
N GLU A 274 -20.36 8.50 -17.67
CA GLU A 274 -20.11 9.84 -18.19
C GLU A 274 -19.42 10.73 -17.16
N ARG A 275 -19.94 10.74 -15.92
CA ARG A 275 -19.51 11.68 -14.87
C ARG A 275 -18.17 11.31 -14.23
N LYS A 276 -17.80 10.02 -14.27
CA LYS A 276 -16.55 9.46 -13.72
C LYS A 276 -16.32 9.82 -12.24
N LEU A 277 -17.39 9.88 -11.44
CA LEU A 277 -17.32 10.24 -10.03
C LEU A 277 -16.97 9.05 -9.14
N LEU A 278 -17.40 7.83 -9.51
CA LEU A 278 -17.05 6.61 -8.77
C LEU A 278 -15.69 6.06 -9.21
N SER A 279 -14.88 5.67 -8.22
CA SER A 279 -13.65 4.92 -8.45
C SER A 279 -13.96 3.50 -8.92
N MET A 280 -13.04 2.89 -9.66
CA MET A 280 -13.17 1.48 -10.08
C MET A 280 -13.22 0.52 -8.89
N ILE A 281 -12.55 0.87 -7.78
CA ILE A 281 -12.57 0.09 -6.54
C ILE A 281 -13.99 0.12 -5.94
N GLY A 282 -14.62 1.31 -5.87
CA GLY A 282 -16.01 1.45 -5.39
C GLY A 282 -17.01 0.68 -6.25
N ARG A 283 -16.86 0.73 -7.57
CA ARG A 283 -17.68 -0.03 -8.52
C ARG A 283 -17.55 -1.54 -8.35
N HIS A 284 -16.34 -2.05 -8.12
CA HIS A 284 -16.12 -3.48 -7.89
C HIS A 284 -16.66 -3.93 -6.52
N LEU A 285 -16.66 -3.05 -5.51
CA LEU A 285 -17.30 -3.30 -4.23
C LEU A 285 -18.83 -3.44 -4.38
N ILE A 286 -19.46 -2.61 -5.21
CA ILE A 286 -20.89 -2.71 -5.54
C ILE A 286 -21.18 -4.05 -6.24
N GLU A 287 -20.37 -4.44 -7.22
CA GLU A 287 -20.49 -5.73 -7.92
C GLU A 287 -20.36 -6.92 -6.96
N LYS A 288 -19.35 -6.91 -6.09
CA LYS A 288 -19.15 -7.94 -5.07
C LYS A 288 -20.32 -8.02 -4.09
N THR A 289 -20.86 -6.88 -3.66
CA THR A 289 -22.03 -6.82 -2.78
C THR A 289 -23.26 -7.39 -3.48
N THR A 290 -23.45 -7.10 -4.77
CA THR A 290 -24.53 -7.62 -5.61
C THR A 290 -24.40 -9.12 -5.87
N SER A 291 -23.18 -9.67 -5.88
CA SER A 291 -22.91 -11.11 -6.08
C SER A 291 -23.27 -12.01 -4.89
N SER A 292 -23.47 -11.42 -3.70
CA SER A 292 -23.74 -12.16 -2.45
C SER A 292 -25.19 -12.66 -2.34
N THR A 293 -26.09 -12.07 -3.12
CA THR A 293 -27.43 -12.59 -3.43
C THR A 293 -27.33 -13.41 -4.72
N GLN A 294 -28.15 -14.46 -4.89
CA GLN A 294 -28.18 -15.36 -6.07
C GLN A 294 -28.02 -14.63 -7.43
N PRO A 295 -27.63 -15.31 -8.53
CA PRO A 295 -27.48 -14.69 -9.85
C PRO A 295 -28.78 -13.99 -10.27
N SER A 296 -28.83 -12.69 -10.00
CA SER A 296 -29.97 -11.83 -10.26
C SER A 296 -29.69 -11.05 -11.54
N THR A 297 -30.75 -10.66 -12.24
CA THR A 297 -30.70 -9.73 -13.37
C THR A 297 -29.90 -8.46 -13.02
N LEU A 298 -30.00 -8.03 -11.76
CA LEU A 298 -29.25 -6.91 -11.21
C LEU A 298 -27.73 -7.12 -11.21
N TYR A 299 -27.25 -8.32 -10.88
CA TYR A 299 -25.81 -8.63 -10.93
C TYR A 299 -25.26 -8.55 -12.36
N ILE A 300 -26.01 -9.04 -13.34
CA ILE A 300 -25.64 -8.98 -14.76
C ILE A 300 -25.56 -7.52 -15.22
N ASP A 301 -26.51 -6.69 -14.80
CA ASP A 301 -26.56 -5.27 -15.13
C ASP A 301 -25.38 -4.49 -14.55
N VAL A 302 -25.09 -4.68 -13.26
CA VAL A 302 -23.95 -4.06 -12.58
C VAL A 302 -22.63 -4.51 -13.22
N THR A 303 -22.48 -5.81 -13.48
CA THR A 303 -21.27 -6.36 -14.11
C THR A 303 -21.08 -5.79 -15.51
N SER A 304 -22.16 -5.67 -16.30
CA SER A 304 -22.13 -5.10 -17.65
C SER A 304 -21.67 -3.63 -17.63
N GLU A 305 -22.22 -2.81 -16.74
CA GLU A 305 -21.82 -1.40 -16.59
C GLU A 305 -20.36 -1.24 -16.14
N ASN A 306 -19.89 -2.09 -15.22
CA ASN A 306 -18.50 -2.07 -14.76
C ASN A 306 -17.50 -2.49 -15.86
N VAL A 307 -17.87 -3.50 -16.67
CA VAL A 307 -17.06 -3.95 -17.81
C VAL A 307 -16.95 -2.82 -18.84
N VAL A 308 -18.06 -2.15 -19.18
CA VAL A 308 -18.02 -1.02 -20.12
C VAL A 308 -17.18 0.14 -19.56
N ARG A 309 -17.32 0.48 -18.28
CA ARG A 309 -16.49 1.50 -17.64
C ARG A 309 -15.00 1.17 -17.67
N SER A 310 -14.65 -0.09 -17.47
CA SER A 310 -13.26 -0.58 -17.52
C SER A 310 -12.67 -0.37 -18.91
N TYR A 311 -13.42 -0.70 -19.95
CA TYR A 311 -13.00 -0.44 -21.33
C TYR A 311 -12.84 1.05 -21.64
N LEU A 312 -13.78 1.89 -21.20
CA LEU A 312 -13.68 3.35 -21.34
C LEU A 312 -12.51 3.95 -20.55
N ALA A 313 -12.06 3.28 -19.49
CA ALA A 313 -10.88 3.63 -18.70
C ALA A 313 -9.56 3.09 -19.26
N LEU A 314 -9.60 2.32 -20.36
CA LEU A 314 -8.44 1.57 -20.89
C LEU A 314 -7.86 0.56 -19.88
N LEU A 315 -8.71 -0.01 -19.03
CA LEU A 315 -8.36 -1.05 -18.08
C LEU A 315 -8.69 -2.43 -18.65
N GLY A 316 -7.86 -3.43 -18.30
CA GLY A 316 -8.10 -4.82 -18.68
C GLY A 316 -9.35 -5.39 -18.00
N VAL A 317 -10.17 -6.10 -18.77
CA VAL A 317 -11.32 -6.86 -18.27
C VAL A 317 -10.91 -8.31 -18.05
N THR A 318 -11.30 -8.90 -16.92
CA THR A 318 -10.96 -10.30 -16.65
C THR A 318 -11.73 -11.23 -17.60
N ASN A 319 -11.06 -12.28 -18.10
CA ASN A 319 -11.68 -13.29 -18.95
C ASN A 319 -12.88 -13.96 -18.27
N ARG A 320 -12.86 -14.08 -16.94
CA ARG A 320 -13.97 -14.66 -16.16
C ARG A 320 -15.25 -13.83 -16.25
N CYS A 321 -15.15 -12.50 -16.11
CA CYS A 321 -16.30 -11.60 -16.25
C CYS A 321 -16.85 -11.64 -17.69
N LEU A 322 -15.96 -11.63 -18.68
CA LEU A 322 -16.37 -11.70 -20.09
C LEU A 322 -17.08 -13.03 -20.37
N GLN A 323 -16.50 -14.17 -20.00
CA GLN A 323 -17.11 -15.49 -20.15
C GLN A 323 -18.47 -15.58 -19.47
N TYR A 324 -18.63 -15.00 -18.28
CA TYR A 324 -19.90 -14.98 -17.58
C TYR A 324 -20.98 -14.20 -18.36
N LEU A 325 -20.66 -13.00 -18.86
CA LEU A 325 -21.58 -12.18 -19.66
C LEU A 325 -21.90 -12.78 -21.04
N THR A 326 -21.00 -13.59 -21.60
CA THR A 326 -21.15 -14.16 -22.96
C THR A 326 -21.60 -15.61 -22.99
N SER A 327 -21.73 -16.26 -21.83
CA SER A 327 -22.10 -17.67 -21.72
C SER A 327 -23.57 -17.96 -22.00
N ILE A 328 -24.46 -16.98 -21.77
CA ILE A 328 -25.91 -17.10 -21.92
C ILE A 328 -26.39 -16.00 -22.88
N GLU A 329 -27.22 -16.36 -23.86
CA GLU A 329 -27.71 -15.42 -24.89
C GLU A 329 -28.45 -14.22 -24.29
N ALA A 330 -29.23 -14.43 -23.22
CA ALA A 330 -29.89 -13.35 -22.49
C ALA A 330 -28.91 -12.37 -21.82
N HIS A 331 -27.79 -12.87 -21.29
CA HIS A 331 -26.74 -12.02 -20.69
C HIS A 331 -26.00 -11.25 -21.78
N LEU A 332 -25.70 -11.91 -22.90
CA LEU A 332 -25.05 -11.32 -24.06
C LEU A 332 -25.91 -10.19 -24.65
N ALA A 333 -27.22 -10.42 -24.83
CA ALA A 333 -28.16 -9.41 -25.31
C ALA A 333 -28.25 -8.21 -24.36
N ARG A 334 -28.21 -8.45 -23.04
CA ARG A 334 -28.22 -7.38 -22.04
C ARG A 334 -26.92 -6.58 -22.06
N PHE A 335 -25.78 -7.25 -22.12
CA PHE A 335 -24.47 -6.62 -22.22
C PHE A 335 -24.34 -5.79 -23.51
N ALA A 336 -24.81 -6.32 -24.64
CA ALA A 336 -24.88 -5.59 -25.91
C ALA A 336 -25.75 -4.33 -25.81
N ARG A 337 -26.87 -4.39 -25.08
CA ARG A 337 -27.72 -3.21 -24.84
C ARG A 337 -27.01 -2.12 -24.04
N VAL A 338 -26.24 -2.49 -23.01
CA VAL A 338 -25.45 -1.52 -22.22
C VAL A 338 -24.37 -0.85 -23.08
N ILE A 339 -23.66 -1.64 -23.90
CA ILE A 339 -22.68 -1.11 -24.85
C ILE A 339 -23.36 -0.15 -25.84
N ALA A 340 -24.48 -0.56 -26.44
CA ALA A 340 -25.24 0.27 -27.39
C ALA A 340 -25.74 1.57 -26.74
N HIS A 341 -26.23 1.51 -25.50
CA HIS A 341 -26.64 2.70 -24.75
C HIS A 341 -25.47 3.67 -24.58
N GLN A 342 -24.33 3.19 -24.07
CA GLN A 342 -23.12 4.01 -23.88
C GLN A 342 -22.57 4.56 -25.20
N MET A 343 -22.73 3.82 -26.32
CA MET A 343 -22.39 4.33 -27.64
C MET A 343 -23.25 5.53 -28.05
N THR A 344 -24.56 5.47 -27.79
CA THR A 344 -25.48 6.54 -28.17
C THR A 344 -25.29 7.81 -27.34
N THR A 345 -25.01 7.68 -26.04
CA THR A 345 -24.74 8.83 -25.17
C THR A 345 -23.36 9.44 -25.40
N LEU A 346 -22.31 8.62 -25.54
CA LEU A 346 -20.94 9.11 -25.71
C LEU A 346 -20.65 9.68 -27.10
N TYR A 347 -21.51 9.44 -28.10
CA TYR A 347 -21.40 10.03 -29.45
C TYR A 347 -21.40 11.58 -29.43
N SER A 348 -22.03 12.17 -28.42
CA SER A 348 -22.08 13.63 -28.22
C SER A 348 -20.85 14.18 -27.46
N SER A 349 -19.96 13.32 -26.97
CA SER A 349 -18.80 13.68 -26.14
C SER A 349 -17.47 13.54 -26.91
N SER A 350 -16.42 14.22 -26.42
CA SER A 350 -15.09 14.39 -27.05
C SER A 350 -14.51 13.19 -27.82
N GLY A 351 -13.74 13.46 -28.89
CA GLY A 351 -13.28 12.48 -29.88
C GLY A 351 -12.52 11.24 -29.38
N ASN A 352 -11.90 11.29 -28.19
CA ASN A 352 -11.11 10.16 -27.67
C ASN A 352 -11.99 9.01 -27.11
N ASN A 353 -13.11 9.34 -26.46
CA ASN A 353 -14.05 8.30 -25.99
C ASN A 353 -14.69 7.57 -27.19
N ARG A 354 -14.98 8.30 -28.27
CA ARG A 354 -15.53 7.73 -29.50
C ARG A 354 -14.61 6.68 -30.13
N THR A 355 -13.32 6.96 -30.22
CA THR A 355 -12.33 6.02 -30.77
C THR A 355 -12.18 4.78 -29.90
N ILE A 356 -12.16 4.95 -28.57
CA ILE A 356 -12.07 3.83 -27.62
C ILE A 356 -13.30 2.94 -27.74
N THR A 357 -14.50 3.51 -27.72
CA THR A 357 -15.74 2.74 -27.85
C THR A 357 -15.82 2.00 -29.19
N ALA A 358 -15.40 2.63 -30.28
CA ALA A 358 -15.34 1.97 -31.60
C ALA A 358 -14.39 0.77 -31.62
N ALA A 359 -13.20 0.92 -31.04
CA ALA A 359 -12.21 -0.16 -30.95
C ALA A 359 -12.70 -1.31 -30.07
N VAL A 360 -13.36 -1.00 -28.95
CA VAL A 360 -13.93 -2.00 -28.04
C VAL A 360 -15.04 -2.79 -28.71
N VAL A 361 -15.92 -2.13 -29.46
CA VAL A 361 -16.98 -2.80 -30.23
C VAL A 361 -16.39 -3.72 -31.29
N GLN A 362 -15.39 -3.24 -32.06
CA GLN A 362 -14.72 -4.08 -33.04
C GLN A 362 -14.04 -5.29 -32.39
N TYR A 363 -13.36 -5.09 -31.27
CA TYR A 363 -12.75 -6.17 -30.50
C TYR A 363 -13.78 -7.19 -30.02
N LEU A 364 -14.89 -6.74 -29.44
CA LEU A 364 -15.94 -7.62 -28.93
C LEU A 364 -16.65 -8.37 -30.07
N CYS A 365 -17.02 -7.71 -31.16
CA CYS A 365 -17.62 -8.38 -32.33
C CYS A 365 -16.67 -9.40 -32.96
N ALA A 366 -15.36 -9.14 -32.98
CA ALA A 366 -14.39 -10.08 -33.54
C ALA A 366 -14.10 -11.29 -32.64
N ASN A 367 -14.24 -11.16 -31.31
CA ASN A 367 -13.79 -12.18 -30.35
C ASN A 367 -14.93 -12.85 -29.56
N VAL A 368 -16.14 -12.30 -29.56
CA VAL A 368 -17.29 -12.83 -28.83
C VAL A 368 -18.35 -13.34 -29.82
N PRO A 369 -18.63 -14.66 -29.85
CA PRO A 369 -19.67 -15.22 -30.71
C PRO A 369 -21.04 -14.58 -30.46
N GLY A 370 -21.73 -14.15 -31.51
CA GLY A 370 -23.09 -13.60 -31.45
C GLY A 370 -23.18 -12.15 -30.96
N MET A 371 -22.07 -11.51 -30.59
CA MET A 371 -22.04 -10.11 -30.16
C MET A 371 -22.41 -9.13 -31.29
N ASP A 372 -22.00 -9.44 -32.51
CA ASP A 372 -22.34 -8.69 -33.72
C ASP A 372 -23.85 -8.69 -33.98
N ALA A 373 -24.49 -9.87 -33.93
CA ALA A 373 -25.94 -9.99 -34.09
C ALA A 373 -26.69 -9.29 -32.95
N ALA A 374 -26.23 -9.45 -31.70
CA ALA A 374 -26.80 -8.80 -30.54
C ALA A 374 -26.74 -7.27 -30.64
N LEU A 375 -25.59 -6.70 -31.04
CA LEU A 375 -25.45 -5.25 -31.21
C LEU A 375 -26.27 -4.70 -32.38
N ARG A 376 -26.32 -5.40 -33.52
CA ARG A 376 -27.18 -5.03 -34.66
C ARG A 376 -28.66 -5.00 -34.29
N SER A 377 -29.10 -5.85 -33.36
CA SER A 377 -30.49 -5.84 -32.87
C SER A 377 -30.83 -4.62 -32.02
N GLN A 378 -29.83 -3.98 -31.38
CA GLN A 378 -30.03 -2.84 -30.47
C GLN A 378 -29.72 -1.49 -31.11
N LEU A 379 -28.98 -1.46 -32.23
CA LEU A 379 -28.54 -0.22 -32.91
C LEU A 379 -29.20 -0.09 -34.30
N PRO A 380 -30.00 0.96 -34.55
CA PRO A 380 -30.56 1.22 -35.88
C PRO A 380 -29.46 1.46 -36.93
N SER A 381 -29.65 0.98 -38.15
CA SER A 381 -28.69 1.09 -39.27
C SER A 381 -28.18 2.52 -39.52
N ASP A 382 -29.03 3.52 -39.30
CA ASP A 382 -28.70 4.94 -39.50
C ASP A 382 -27.71 5.48 -38.44
N GLN A 383 -27.70 4.92 -37.22
CA GLN A 383 -26.77 5.32 -36.15
C GLN A 383 -25.39 4.68 -36.33
N LEU A 384 -25.33 3.47 -36.88
CA LEU A 384 -24.08 2.79 -37.22
C LEU A 384 -23.32 3.54 -38.33
N GLN A 385 -24.04 4.07 -39.32
CA GLN A 385 -23.45 4.87 -40.39
C GLN A 385 -22.93 6.23 -39.89
N ARG A 386 -23.68 6.92 -39.01
CA ARG A 386 -23.22 8.20 -38.41
C ARG A 386 -22.00 8.02 -37.50
N SER A 387 -21.88 6.88 -36.83
CA SER A 387 -20.82 6.63 -35.86
C SER A 387 -19.45 6.25 -36.46
N ASN A 388 -19.35 5.96 -37.77
CA ASN A 388 -18.15 5.42 -38.42
C ASN A 388 -17.64 4.09 -37.80
N ILE A 389 -18.50 3.37 -37.10
CA ILE A 389 -18.14 2.12 -36.43
C ILE A 389 -18.48 0.96 -37.36
N ARG A 390 -17.45 0.29 -37.85
CA ARG A 390 -17.62 -0.96 -38.59
C ARG A 390 -17.88 -2.08 -37.59
N ILE A 391 -19.12 -2.58 -37.51
CA ILE A 391 -19.38 -3.90 -36.93
C ILE A 391 -18.73 -4.89 -37.88
N VAL A 392 -17.61 -5.45 -37.44
CA VAL A 392 -16.95 -6.55 -38.12
C VAL A 392 -17.75 -7.79 -37.78
N ASP A 393 -18.20 -8.54 -38.79
CA ASP A 393 -18.88 -9.81 -38.54
C ASP A 393 -17.96 -10.69 -37.72
N PHE A 394 -18.53 -11.46 -36.79
CA PHE A 394 -17.75 -12.38 -35.99
C PHE A 394 -16.94 -13.25 -36.95
N VAL A 395 -15.62 -13.09 -36.91
CA VAL A 395 -14.74 -13.98 -37.63
C VAL A 395 -14.79 -15.25 -36.81
N GLN A 396 -15.74 -16.13 -37.15
CA GLN A 396 -15.47 -17.54 -37.05
C GLN A 396 -14.15 -17.69 -37.81
N ARG A 397 -13.04 -17.71 -37.07
CA ARG A 397 -11.96 -18.60 -37.46
C ARG A 397 -12.71 -19.90 -37.56
N ALA A 398 -13.06 -20.29 -38.78
CA ALA A 398 -13.46 -21.64 -39.05
C ALA A 398 -12.45 -22.43 -38.23
N ILE A 399 -12.96 -23.19 -37.26
CA ILE A 399 -12.19 -24.33 -36.83
C ILE A 399 -12.00 -25.02 -38.17
N VAL A 400 -10.82 -24.83 -38.77
CA VAL A 400 -10.34 -25.73 -39.77
C VAL A 400 -10.43 -27.01 -38.98
N LEU A 401 -11.51 -27.76 -39.19
CA LEU A 401 -11.59 -29.14 -38.83
C LEU A 401 -10.48 -29.70 -39.68
N THR A 402 -9.27 -29.63 -39.14
CA THR A 402 -8.13 -30.34 -39.64
C THR A 402 -8.69 -31.73 -39.82
N PRO A 403 -8.69 -32.25 -41.06
CA PRO A 403 -9.15 -33.61 -41.29
C PRO A 403 -8.49 -34.49 -40.22
N PRO A 404 -9.20 -35.48 -39.66
CA PRO A 404 -8.66 -36.31 -38.58
C PRO A 404 -7.22 -36.65 -38.96
N PRO A 405 -6.25 -36.36 -38.07
CA PRO A 405 -4.85 -36.43 -38.42
C PRO A 405 -4.60 -37.76 -39.11
N GLN A 406 -3.97 -37.71 -40.29
CA GLN A 406 -3.66 -38.89 -41.08
C GLN A 406 -3.12 -39.98 -40.14
N PRO A 407 -3.45 -41.27 -40.34
CA PRO A 407 -2.96 -42.34 -39.45
C PRO A 407 -1.44 -42.28 -39.23
N GLY A 408 -0.68 -41.79 -40.22
CA GLY A 408 0.76 -41.50 -40.09
C GLY A 408 1.13 -40.30 -39.20
N ALA A 409 0.32 -39.26 -39.12
CA ALA A 409 0.49 -38.13 -38.20
C ALA A 409 0.10 -38.51 -36.76
N VAL A 410 -0.92 -39.36 -36.58
CA VAL A 410 -1.27 -39.94 -35.27
C VAL A 410 -0.22 -40.96 -34.82
N ALA A 411 0.26 -41.82 -35.73
CA ALA A 411 1.40 -42.69 -35.47
C ALA A 411 2.67 -41.87 -35.18
N GLY A 412 2.87 -40.72 -35.84
CA GLY A 412 3.93 -39.77 -35.55
C GLY A 412 3.82 -39.14 -34.16
N LEU A 413 2.62 -38.74 -33.72
CA LEU A 413 2.38 -38.21 -32.38
C LEU A 413 2.53 -39.28 -31.28
N LEU A 414 2.05 -40.50 -31.54
CA LEU A 414 2.10 -41.64 -30.62
C LEU A 414 3.49 -42.31 -30.58
N SER A 415 4.33 -42.10 -31.59
CA SER A 415 5.76 -42.47 -31.58
C SER A 415 6.66 -41.36 -31.03
N GLY A 416 6.06 -40.27 -30.50
CA GLY A 416 6.73 -39.20 -29.77
C GLY A 416 6.80 -37.84 -30.48
N GLY A 417 6.41 -37.71 -31.74
CA GLY A 417 6.40 -36.42 -32.46
C GLY A 417 7.81 -35.89 -32.80
N ASN A 418 7.91 -34.61 -33.15
CA ASN A 418 9.16 -33.91 -33.46
C ASN A 418 10.18 -34.09 -32.32
N ASP A 419 11.45 -34.42 -32.63
CA ASP A 419 12.50 -34.63 -31.63
C ASP A 419 12.58 -33.47 -30.60
N LEU A 420 12.32 -32.23 -31.02
CA LEU A 420 12.26 -31.07 -30.13
C LEU A 420 11.10 -31.14 -29.12
N TRP A 421 9.95 -31.66 -29.55
CA TRP A 421 8.79 -31.86 -28.68
C TRP A 421 9.02 -33.01 -27.70
N GLN A 422 9.66 -34.10 -28.15
CA GLN A 422 10.12 -35.19 -27.28
C GLN A 422 11.09 -34.66 -26.21
N LEU A 423 12.04 -33.79 -26.61
CA LEU A 423 13.01 -33.19 -25.70
C LEU A 423 12.33 -32.31 -24.64
N LEU A 424 11.27 -31.59 -25.01
CA LEU A 424 10.50 -30.75 -24.08
C LEU A 424 9.72 -31.59 -23.05
N LEU A 425 9.23 -32.77 -23.44
CA LEU A 425 8.43 -33.64 -22.58
C LEU A 425 9.25 -34.65 -21.78
N SER A 426 10.43 -35.05 -22.26
CA SER A 426 11.28 -36.04 -21.58
C SER A 426 11.99 -35.46 -20.36
N TYR A 427 12.12 -36.31 -19.34
CA TYR A 427 12.94 -36.07 -18.15
C TYR A 427 14.03 -37.14 -17.98
N ASP A 428 14.10 -38.13 -18.90
CA ASP A 428 15.15 -39.14 -18.88
C ASP A 428 16.43 -38.59 -19.50
N SER A 429 17.50 -38.58 -18.71
CA SER A 429 18.83 -38.14 -19.12
C SER A 429 19.36 -38.82 -20.38
N ALA A 430 19.08 -40.11 -20.58
CA ALA A 430 19.56 -40.88 -21.73
C ALA A 430 18.78 -40.51 -23.00
N GLU A 431 17.46 -40.39 -22.88
CA GLU A 431 16.59 -39.95 -23.96
C GLU A 431 16.90 -38.52 -24.40
N ILE A 432 17.07 -37.59 -23.45
CA ILE A 432 17.45 -36.18 -23.69
C ILE A 432 18.78 -36.11 -24.46
N LYS A 433 19.77 -36.91 -24.06
CA LYS A 433 21.09 -36.97 -24.72
C LYS A 433 20.96 -37.42 -26.17
N ASN A 434 20.21 -38.51 -26.40
CA ASN A 434 19.96 -39.05 -27.74
C ASN A 434 19.13 -38.10 -28.62
N LEU A 435 18.23 -37.31 -28.04
CA LEU A 435 17.45 -36.30 -28.76
C LEU A 435 18.30 -35.08 -29.14
N MET A 436 19.14 -34.60 -28.23
CA MET A 436 20.04 -33.48 -28.53
C MET A 436 21.10 -33.83 -29.58
N LEU A 437 21.52 -35.10 -29.66
CA LEU A 437 22.39 -35.57 -30.75
C LEU A 437 21.70 -35.59 -32.12
N ARG A 438 20.37 -35.75 -32.14
CA ARG A 438 19.56 -35.71 -33.38
C ARG A 438 19.20 -34.29 -33.80
N ILE A 439 19.04 -33.38 -32.83
CA ILE A 439 18.71 -31.97 -33.06
C ILE A 439 20.01 -31.16 -33.14
N VAL A 440 20.65 -31.10 -34.31
CA VAL A 440 21.86 -30.27 -34.51
C VAL A 440 21.60 -29.22 -35.59
N PRO A 441 21.88 -27.92 -35.34
CA PRO A 441 22.34 -27.31 -34.08
C PRO A 441 21.20 -27.05 -33.08
N PHE A 442 21.42 -27.35 -31.80
CA PHE A 442 20.47 -27.04 -30.71
C PHE A 442 21.00 -25.89 -29.86
N VAL A 443 20.29 -24.76 -29.86
CA VAL A 443 20.57 -23.65 -28.95
C VAL A 443 19.55 -23.68 -27.82
N VAL A 444 20.02 -23.65 -26.57
CA VAL A 444 19.16 -23.69 -25.39
C VAL A 444 18.22 -22.47 -25.38
N PRO A 445 16.88 -22.65 -25.47
CA PRO A 445 15.95 -21.53 -25.45
C PRO A 445 15.92 -20.84 -24.08
N ALA A 446 15.68 -19.53 -24.06
CA ALA A 446 15.61 -18.70 -22.83
C ALA A 446 14.53 -19.13 -21.80
N ARG A 447 13.66 -20.09 -22.13
CA ARG A 447 12.67 -20.66 -21.20
C ARG A 447 13.24 -21.80 -20.34
N PHE A 448 14.40 -22.34 -20.71
CA PHE A 448 15.13 -23.31 -19.89
C PHE A 448 15.91 -22.55 -18.82
N ASN A 449 15.24 -22.32 -17.70
CA ASN A 449 15.80 -21.61 -16.56
C ASN A 449 16.51 -22.59 -15.63
N VAL A 450 17.79 -22.32 -15.35
CA VAL A 450 18.59 -23.05 -14.36
C VAL A 450 18.52 -22.31 -13.01
N SER A 451 18.63 -23.03 -11.89
CA SER A 451 18.82 -22.38 -10.58
C SER A 451 20.06 -21.50 -10.61
N MET A 452 19.96 -20.24 -10.17
CA MET A 452 21.12 -19.32 -10.17
C MET A 452 22.31 -19.91 -9.42
N VAL A 453 22.05 -20.56 -8.29
CA VAL A 453 23.07 -21.13 -7.40
C VAL A 453 23.82 -22.30 -8.06
N LEU A 454 23.09 -23.19 -8.76
CA LEU A 454 23.70 -24.30 -9.51
C LEU A 454 24.35 -23.82 -10.81
N GLY A 455 23.72 -22.88 -11.50
CA GLY A 455 24.22 -22.32 -12.76
C GLY A 455 25.57 -21.62 -12.57
N GLU A 456 25.71 -20.81 -11.52
CA GLU A 456 26.94 -20.09 -11.21
C GLU A 456 28.10 -21.04 -10.86
N GLU A 457 27.83 -22.12 -10.11
CA GLU A 457 28.86 -23.04 -9.65
C GLU A 457 29.24 -24.10 -10.72
N VAL A 458 28.28 -24.54 -11.54
CA VAL A 458 28.46 -25.64 -12.50
C VAL A 458 28.70 -25.14 -13.92
N LEU A 459 27.87 -24.24 -14.47
CA LEU A 459 27.97 -23.85 -15.88
C LEU A 459 29.22 -23.02 -16.20
N THR A 460 29.78 -22.34 -15.19
CA THR A 460 31.03 -21.58 -15.32
C THR A 460 32.26 -22.47 -15.42
N ARG A 461 32.15 -23.75 -15.02
CA ARG A 461 33.24 -24.73 -14.98
C ARG A 461 33.16 -25.80 -16.07
N VAL A 462 32.05 -25.86 -16.80
CA VAL A 462 31.88 -26.75 -17.95
C VAL A 462 32.35 -26.03 -19.22
N ALA A 463 33.20 -26.70 -20.02
CA ALA A 463 33.72 -26.14 -21.26
C ALA A 463 32.59 -25.84 -22.26
N ALA A 464 32.66 -24.68 -22.91
CA ALA A 464 31.64 -24.24 -23.86
C ALA A 464 31.53 -25.18 -25.06
N GLY A 465 30.29 -25.54 -25.41
CA GLY A 465 29.99 -26.44 -26.53
C GLY A 465 28.75 -27.32 -26.29
N PRO A 466 28.53 -28.34 -27.13
CA PRO A 466 27.33 -29.20 -27.07
C PRO A 466 27.12 -29.88 -25.71
N HIS A 467 28.21 -30.16 -25.01
CA HIS A 467 28.16 -30.73 -23.66
C HIS A 467 27.65 -29.73 -22.62
N GLN A 468 28.04 -28.44 -22.72
CA GLN A 468 27.51 -27.40 -21.84
C GLN A 468 26.00 -27.19 -22.07
N GLU A 469 25.55 -27.23 -23.32
CA GLU A 469 24.13 -27.12 -23.68
C GLU A 469 23.33 -28.29 -23.10
N TYR A 470 23.85 -29.51 -23.20
CA TYR A 470 23.24 -30.70 -22.59
C TYR A 470 23.14 -30.59 -21.07
N ILE A 471 24.22 -30.18 -20.39
CA ILE A 471 24.23 -29.96 -18.94
C ILE A 471 23.25 -28.84 -18.55
N THR A 472 23.15 -27.78 -19.35
CA THR A 472 22.17 -26.68 -19.14
C THR A 472 20.73 -27.17 -19.23
N VAL A 473 20.42 -28.05 -20.21
CA VAL A 473 19.09 -28.66 -20.34
C VAL A 473 18.78 -29.54 -19.13
N LEU A 474 19.70 -30.40 -18.69
CA LEU A 474 19.51 -31.24 -17.50
C LEU A 474 19.25 -30.39 -16.24
N MET A 475 20.04 -29.34 -16.00
CA MET A 475 19.84 -28.49 -14.83
C MET A 475 18.56 -27.65 -14.92
N SER A 476 18.11 -27.30 -16.11
CA SER A 476 16.82 -26.65 -16.30
C SER A 476 15.65 -27.60 -16.03
N LYS A 477 15.78 -28.89 -16.38
CA LYS A 477 14.79 -29.92 -16.02
C LYS A 477 14.73 -30.14 -14.51
N LEU A 478 15.88 -30.08 -13.82
CA LEU A 478 15.93 -30.08 -12.35
C LEU A 478 15.17 -28.91 -11.74
N GLU A 479 15.35 -27.70 -12.26
CA GLU A 479 14.61 -26.52 -11.77
C GLU A 479 13.10 -26.61 -12.08
N GLN A 480 12.71 -27.24 -13.19
CA GLN A 480 11.30 -27.52 -13.48
C GLN A 480 10.71 -28.53 -12.48
N LEU A 481 11.40 -29.64 -12.22
CA LEU A 481 10.98 -30.64 -11.24
C LEU A 481 10.91 -30.08 -9.82
N ALA A 482 11.85 -29.18 -9.47
CA ALA A 482 11.85 -28.43 -8.23
C ALA A 482 10.60 -27.54 -8.11
N LYS A 483 10.25 -26.77 -9.15
CA LYS A 483 9.03 -25.94 -9.17
C LYS A 483 7.74 -26.75 -9.09
N LEU A 484 7.74 -27.96 -9.62
CA LEU A 484 6.60 -28.89 -9.61
C LEU A 484 6.49 -29.72 -8.32
N GLY A 485 7.45 -29.63 -7.40
CA GLY A 485 7.46 -30.39 -6.14
C GLY A 485 7.66 -31.90 -6.32
N LYS A 486 8.29 -32.36 -7.41
CA LYS A 486 8.48 -33.79 -7.72
C LYS A 486 9.84 -34.30 -7.21
N ILE A 487 10.00 -34.40 -5.89
CA ILE A 487 11.29 -34.70 -5.22
C ILE A 487 11.92 -36.04 -5.67
N GLY A 488 11.15 -37.13 -5.76
CA GLY A 488 11.71 -38.43 -6.16
C GLY A 488 12.26 -38.46 -7.60
N ALA A 489 11.57 -37.79 -8.53
CA ALA A 489 12.04 -37.62 -9.90
C ALA A 489 13.25 -36.66 -9.97
N TRP A 490 13.23 -35.62 -9.12
CA TRP A 490 14.34 -34.68 -8.99
C TRP A 490 15.63 -35.39 -8.52
N GLN A 491 15.58 -36.19 -7.46
CA GLN A 491 16.73 -36.96 -6.95
C GLN A 491 17.32 -37.91 -8.00
N THR A 492 16.46 -38.60 -8.76
CA THR A 492 16.89 -39.50 -9.84
C THR A 492 17.62 -38.72 -10.95
N THR A 493 17.10 -37.55 -11.31
CA THR A 493 17.67 -36.68 -12.35
C THR A 493 18.96 -36.01 -11.88
N VAL A 494 19.09 -35.66 -10.59
CA VAL A 494 20.32 -35.09 -10.00
C VAL A 494 21.45 -36.12 -10.05
N ASN A 495 21.18 -37.36 -9.70
CA ASN A 495 22.17 -38.44 -9.76
C ASN A 495 22.64 -38.71 -11.20
N ALA A 496 21.74 -38.58 -12.18
CA ALA A 496 22.13 -38.64 -13.59
C ALA A 496 22.98 -37.44 -14.01
N CYS A 497 22.60 -36.22 -13.61
CA CYS A 497 23.36 -35.00 -13.86
C CYS A 497 24.77 -35.07 -13.24
N GLY A 498 24.90 -35.51 -11.98
CA GLY A 498 26.18 -35.69 -11.31
C GLY A 498 27.12 -36.66 -12.01
N ARG A 499 26.59 -37.74 -12.61
CA ARG A 499 27.38 -38.68 -13.43
C ARG A 499 27.86 -38.06 -14.73
N GLU A 500 27.02 -37.27 -15.40
CA GLU A 500 27.36 -36.59 -16.65
C GLU A 500 28.35 -35.43 -16.45
N LEU A 501 28.44 -34.86 -15.25
CA LEU A 501 29.46 -33.87 -14.87
C LEU A 501 30.87 -34.48 -14.67
N GLY A 502 31.00 -35.81 -14.65
CA GLY A 502 32.28 -36.49 -14.53
C GLY A 502 33.06 -36.08 -13.27
N PRO A 503 34.34 -35.66 -13.40
CA PRO A 503 35.15 -35.25 -12.24
C PRO A 503 34.56 -34.06 -11.46
N LEU A 504 33.87 -33.14 -12.14
CA LEU A 504 33.20 -32.00 -11.50
C LEU A 504 32.03 -32.45 -10.61
N GLY A 505 31.41 -33.59 -10.95
CA GLY A 505 30.37 -34.19 -10.12
C GLY A 505 30.88 -34.66 -8.77
N ASN A 506 32.17 -34.96 -8.62
CA ASN A 506 32.78 -35.39 -7.35
C ASN A 506 33.39 -34.23 -6.56
N ASP A 507 33.33 -33.01 -7.06
CA ASP A 507 33.81 -31.82 -6.38
C ASP A 507 32.96 -31.53 -5.13
N THR A 508 33.61 -31.36 -3.99
CA THR A 508 32.93 -31.18 -2.69
C THR A 508 32.05 -29.94 -2.67
N LYS A 509 32.45 -28.86 -3.36
CA LYS A 509 31.68 -27.62 -3.43
C LYS A 509 30.45 -27.81 -4.31
N VAL A 510 30.59 -28.48 -5.45
CA VAL A 510 29.46 -28.84 -6.34
C VAL A 510 28.45 -29.74 -5.62
N GLN A 511 28.91 -30.79 -4.92
CA GLN A 511 28.06 -31.70 -4.15
C GLN A 511 27.32 -31.00 -3.00
N THR A 512 28.01 -30.11 -2.29
CA THR A 512 27.40 -29.30 -1.23
C THR A 512 26.31 -28.39 -1.80
N THR A 513 26.53 -27.80 -2.98
CA THR A 513 25.54 -26.96 -3.65
C THR A 513 24.29 -27.76 -4.09
N PHE A 514 24.46 -28.97 -4.62
CA PHE A 514 23.33 -29.86 -4.91
C PHE A 514 22.55 -30.26 -3.64
N THR A 515 23.24 -30.42 -2.52
CA THR A 515 22.61 -30.73 -1.22
C THR A 515 21.82 -29.53 -0.67
N PHE A 516 22.38 -28.32 -0.75
CA PHE A 516 21.66 -27.10 -0.38
C PHE A 516 20.40 -26.91 -1.24
N GLU A 517 20.46 -27.28 -2.52
CA GLU A 517 19.29 -27.21 -3.37
C GLU A 517 18.24 -28.26 -3.08
N ALA A 518 18.64 -29.47 -2.67
CA ALA A 518 17.70 -30.46 -2.16
C ALA A 518 16.94 -29.93 -0.93
N LEU A 519 17.67 -29.35 0.04
CA LEU A 519 17.09 -28.74 1.23
C LEU A 519 16.16 -27.56 0.89
N ARG A 520 16.51 -26.73 -0.10
CA ARG A 520 15.65 -25.64 -0.58
C ARG A 520 14.30 -26.17 -1.05
N ILE A 521 14.30 -27.29 -1.76
CA ILE A 521 13.07 -27.90 -2.31
C ILE A 521 12.25 -28.54 -1.19
N GLU A 522 12.88 -29.27 -0.27
CA GLU A 522 12.22 -29.89 0.89
C GLU A 522 11.52 -28.85 1.78
N VAL A 523 12.23 -27.77 2.14
CA VAL A 523 11.66 -26.66 2.95
C VAL A 523 10.48 -25.98 2.24
N ARG A 524 10.53 -25.87 0.91
CA ARG A 524 9.50 -25.19 0.13
C ARG A 524 8.20 -25.99 0.01
N PHE A 525 8.27 -27.31 -0.02
CA PHE A 525 7.11 -28.19 -0.21
C PHE A 525 6.70 -28.97 1.04
N GLY A 526 7.40 -28.78 2.17
CA GLY A 526 6.97 -29.25 3.48
C GLY A 526 6.89 -30.77 3.59
N VAL A 527 7.94 -31.46 3.17
CA VAL A 527 8.15 -32.90 3.45
C VAL A 527 8.97 -33.06 4.71
#